data_AF-A0A375Z448-F1
#
_entry.id   AF-A0A375Z448-F1
#
_cell.length_a   1.000
_cell.length_b   1.000
_cell.length_c   1.000
_cell.angle_alpha   90.00
_cell.angle_beta   90.00
_cell.angle_gamma   90.00
#
_symmetry.space_group_name_H-M   'P 1'
#
loop_
_entity.id
_entity.type
_entity.pdbx_description
1 polymer ?
#
loop_
_entity_poly.entity_id
_entity_poly.type
_entity_poly.pdbx_seq_one_letter_code
_entity_poly.pdbx_strand_id
1 'polypeptide(L)'
;MTVSEVKGYGRQKGHTEVYRGAEYSVDFVPKVRIEVLVDDVAADKVVDSIVRAARTGKIGDGKVWVSPVETVVRVRTGERGVDAI
;
A
#
# COMPACT_ATOMS: atom_id res chain seq x y z
N MET A 1 2.21 -10.52 5.55
CA MET A 1 2.06 -9.52 4.47
C MET A 1 0.86 -9.89 3.63
N THR A 2 0.06 -8.90 3.26
CA THR A 2 -1.11 -9.02 2.39
C THR A 2 -0.99 -8.00 1.25
N VAL A 3 -1.40 -8.38 0.05
CA VAL A 3 -1.35 -7.53 -1.14
C VAL A 3 -2.73 -7.46 -1.77
N SER A 4 -3.19 -6.26 -2.12
CA SER A 4 -4.47 -6.05 -2.80
C SER A 4 -4.33 -5.03 -3.93
N GLU A 5 -5.14 -5.20 -4.97
CA GLU A 5 -5.30 -4.22 -6.04
C GLU A 5 -6.27 -3.12 -5.60
N VAL A 6 -5.90 -1.86 -5.80
CA VAL A 6 -6.71 -0.70 -5.41
C VAL A 6 -6.73 0.35 -6.51
N LYS A 7 -7.70 1.26 -6.42
CA LYS A 7 -7.81 2.44 -7.29
C LYS A 7 -7.32 3.67 -6.52
N GLY A 8 -6.24 4.30 -7.00
CA GLY A 8 -5.69 5.52 -6.42
C GLY A 8 -6.22 6.77 -7.10
N TYR A 9 -6.45 7.83 -6.33
CA TYR A 9 -6.82 9.16 -6.82
C TYR A 9 -5.81 10.20 -6.31
N GLY A 10 -5.49 11.22 -7.12
CA GLY A 10 -4.59 12.30 -6.69
C GLY A 10 -3.99 13.12 -7.84
N ARG A 11 -2.80 13.67 -7.60
CA ARG A 11 -2.09 14.55 -8.57
C ARG A 11 -1.65 13.85 -9.84
N GLN A 12 -1.49 12.53 -9.80
CA GLN A 12 -1.39 11.73 -11.01
C GLN A 12 -2.79 11.72 -11.63
N LYS A 13 -3.10 12.75 -12.39
CA LYS A 13 -4.33 12.83 -13.18
C LYS A 13 -4.42 11.54 -14.00
N GLY A 14 -5.58 10.90 -14.02
CA GLY A 14 -5.75 9.80 -14.96
C GLY A 14 -5.92 10.32 -16.40
N HIS A 15 -6.10 9.41 -17.34
CA HIS A 15 -6.14 9.72 -18.75
C HIS A 15 -7.58 9.65 -19.27
N THR A 16 -7.92 10.46 -20.26
CA THR A 16 -9.20 10.32 -20.97
C THR A 16 -9.11 9.10 -21.87
N GLU A 17 -9.94 8.09 -21.63
CA GLU A 17 -10.07 6.95 -22.53
C GLU A 17 -11.32 7.13 -23.39
N VAL A 18 -11.18 6.89 -24.69
CA VAL A 18 -12.33 6.85 -25.61
C VAL A 18 -12.81 5.40 -25.67
N TYR A 19 -13.98 5.13 -25.09
CA TYR A 19 -14.60 3.81 -25.14
C TYR A 19 -15.91 3.90 -25.93
N ARG A 20 -15.98 3.19 -27.06
CA ARG A 20 -17.12 3.18 -27.99
C ARG A 20 -17.62 4.58 -28.41
N GLY A 21 -16.70 5.51 -28.64
CA GLY A 21 -17.03 6.86 -29.11
C GLY A 21 -17.53 7.82 -28.03
N ALA A 22 -17.54 7.42 -26.75
CA ALA A 22 -17.74 8.30 -25.61
C ALA A 22 -16.43 8.52 -24.87
N GLU A 23 -16.14 9.78 -24.50
CA GLU A 23 -15.00 10.11 -23.65
C GLU A 23 -15.34 9.79 -22.19
N TYR A 24 -14.51 8.95 -21.56
CA TYR A 24 -14.56 8.73 -20.12
C TYR A 24 -13.31 9.31 -19.48
N SER A 25 -13.48 10.25 -18.56
CA SER A 25 -12.41 10.70 -17.68
C SER A 25 -12.12 9.58 -16.67
N VAL A 26 -11.01 8.87 -16.87
CA VAL A 26 -10.56 7.88 -15.88
C VAL A 26 -9.89 8.65 -14.76
N ASP A 27 -10.62 8.92 -13.67
CA ASP A 27 -10.08 9.65 -12.51
C ASP A 27 -9.12 8.79 -11.66
N PHE A 28 -9.25 7.48 -11.75
CA PHE A 28 -8.55 6.54 -10.89
C PHE A 28 -7.43 5.79 -11.62
N VAL A 29 -6.26 5.75 -11.01
CA VAL A 29 -5.12 5.00 -11.51
C VAL A 29 -5.00 3.68 -10.72
N PRO A 30 -4.84 2.51 -11.39
CA PRO A 30 -4.56 1.25 -10.70
C PRO A 30 -3.30 1.35 -9.84
N LYS A 31 -3.37 0.85 -8.61
CA LYS A 31 -2.28 0.80 -7.64
C LYS A 31 -2.31 -0.53 -6.88
N VAL A 32 -1.20 -0.86 -6.24
CA VAL A 32 -1.10 -2.00 -5.33
C VAL A 32 -1.00 -1.47 -3.90
N ARG A 33 -1.85 -1.99 -3.01
CA ARG A 33 -1.75 -1.77 -1.57
C ARG A 33 -1.05 -2.96 -0.93
N ILE A 34 0.05 -2.69 -0.25
CA ILE A 34 0.80 -3.67 0.54
C ILE A 34 0.54 -3.36 2.00
N GLU A 35 0.12 -4.38 2.74
CA GLU A 35 -0.06 -4.33 4.19
C GLU A 35 0.88 -5.34 4.83
N VAL A 36 1.78 -4.86 5.68
CA VAL A 36 2.76 -5.68 6.36
C VAL A 36 2.76 -5.31 7.84
N LEU A 37 2.58 -6.33 8.68
CA LEU A 37 2.75 -6.21 10.12
C LEU A 37 4.19 -6.57 10.46
N VAL A 38 4.82 -5.78 11.31
CA VAL A 38 6.22 -5.93 11.72
C VAL A 38 6.33 -5.58 13.21
N ASP A 39 7.40 -6.06 13.85
CA ASP A 39 7.79 -5.59 15.18
C ASP A 39 8.11 -4.09 15.14
N ASP A 40 7.78 -3.37 16.22
CA ASP A 40 8.01 -1.93 16.38
C ASP A 40 9.48 -1.58 16.14
N VAL A 41 10.42 -2.43 16.59
CA VAL A 41 11.86 -2.21 16.39
C VAL A 41 12.29 -2.26 14.91
N ALA A 42 11.45 -2.82 14.03
CA ALA A 42 11.70 -2.93 12.61
C ALA A 42 10.90 -1.91 11.77
N ALA A 43 9.93 -1.20 12.37
CA ALA A 43 8.98 -0.34 11.66
C ALA A 43 9.67 0.70 10.77
N ASP A 44 10.58 1.50 11.34
CA ASP A 44 11.29 2.56 10.60
C ASP A 44 12.13 2.01 9.45
N LYS A 45 12.88 0.92 9.71
CA LYS A 45 13.71 0.26 8.69
C LYS A 45 12.87 -0.26 7.52
N VAL A 46 11.67 -0.77 7.80
CA VAL A 46 10.75 -1.28 6.79
C VAL A 46 10.15 -0.13 5.98
N VAL A 47 9.74 0.96 6.62
CA VAL A 47 9.27 2.18 5.94
C VAL A 47 10.34 2.71 4.99
N ASP A 48 11.58 2.87 5.46
CA ASP A 48 12.69 3.35 4.63
C ASP A 48 12.97 2.43 3.44
N SER A 49 12.91 1.11 3.66
CA SER A 49 13.11 0.11 2.62
C SER A 49 12.03 0.20 1.54
N ILE A 50 10.75 0.35 1.94
CA ILE A 50 9.63 0.49 1.01
C ILE A 50 9.76 1.80 0.23
N VAL A 51 10.05 2.92 0.91
CA VAL A 51 10.22 4.23 0.26
C VAL A 51 11.35 4.18 -0.75
N ARG A 52 12.49 3.60 -0.39
CA ARG A 52 13.65 3.47 -1.30
C ARG A 52 13.32 2.60 -2.51
N ALA A 53 12.64 1.48 -2.31
CA ALA A 53 12.34 0.54 -3.39
C ALA A 53 11.24 1.06 -4.35
N ALA A 54 10.23 1.75 -3.82
CA ALA A 54 9.08 2.22 -4.60
C ALA A 54 9.29 3.59 -5.26
N ARG A 55 10.32 4.35 -4.87
CA ARG A 55 10.57 5.69 -5.39
C ARG A 55 11.09 5.65 -6.83
N THR A 56 10.31 6.17 -7.76
CA THR A 56 10.73 6.47 -9.14
C THR A 56 11.11 7.94 -9.31
N GLY A 57 10.73 8.80 -8.35
CA GLY A 57 10.89 10.25 -8.42
C GLY A 57 9.81 10.96 -9.25
N LYS A 58 8.82 10.23 -9.76
CA LYS A 58 7.72 10.76 -10.56
C LYS A 58 6.47 10.95 -9.71
N ILE A 59 5.57 11.82 -10.18
CA ILE A 59 4.25 11.98 -9.55
C ILE A 59 3.51 10.64 -9.62
N GLY A 60 3.07 10.13 -8.48
CA GLY A 60 2.31 8.89 -8.40
C GLY A 60 2.98 7.73 -7.65
N ASP A 61 4.19 7.92 -7.12
CA ASP A 61 4.93 6.92 -6.32
C ASP A 61 4.15 6.41 -5.08
N GLY A 62 3.09 7.12 -4.67
CA GLY A 62 2.17 6.66 -3.63
C GLY A 62 2.47 7.25 -2.27
N LYS A 63 2.08 6.53 -1.21
CA LYS A 63 2.24 6.92 0.18
C LYS A 63 2.56 5.68 1.01
N VAL A 64 3.35 5.87 2.07
CA VAL A 64 3.57 4.88 3.12
C VAL A 64 3.14 5.54 4.43
N TRP A 65 2.39 4.82 5.25
CA TRP A 65 2.01 5.25 6.59
C TRP A 65 2.05 4.05 7.53
N VAL A 66 2.16 4.35 8.82
CA VAL A 66 2.19 3.34 9.89
C VAL A 66 0.93 3.51 10.73
N SER A 67 0.34 2.40 11.15
CA SER A 67 -0.79 2.37 12.08
C SER A 67 -0.48 1.36 13.18
N PRO A 68 -0.63 1.72 14.47
CA PRO A 68 -0.35 0.81 15.56
C PRO A 68 -1.33 -0.35 15.58
N VAL A 69 -0.85 -1.54 15.95
CA VAL A 69 -1.67 -2.73 16.17
C VAL A 69 -1.52 -3.15 17.62
N GLU A 70 -2.59 -2.95 18.40
CA GLU A 70 -2.58 -3.26 19.84
C GLU A 70 -2.49 -4.76 20.14
N THR A 71 -3.00 -5.61 19.25
CA THR A 71 -2.99 -7.06 19.44
C THR A 71 -2.96 -7.78 18.12
N VAL A 72 -2.10 -8.78 18.02
CA VAL A 72 -2.04 -9.76 16.93
C VAL A 72 -2.05 -11.16 17.51
N VAL A 73 -2.76 -12.08 16.83
CA VAL A 73 -2.84 -13.49 17.20
C VAL A 73 -2.68 -14.35 15.95
N ARG A 74 -1.77 -15.33 15.99
CA ARG A 74 -1.62 -16.30 14.90
C ARG A 74 -2.69 -17.39 15.05
N VAL A 75 -3.69 -17.40 14.17
CA VAL A 75 -4.85 -18.31 14.25
C VAL A 75 -4.47 -19.79 14.41
N ARG A 76 -3.40 -20.24 13.74
CA ARG A 76 -2.97 -21.65 13.77
C ARG A 76 -2.42 -22.11 15.11
N THR A 77 -1.68 -21.26 15.82
CA THR A 77 -0.88 -21.62 17.00
C THR A 77 -1.38 -20.96 18.28
N GLY A 78 -2.14 -19.87 18.17
CA GLY A 78 -2.55 -19.04 19.32
C GLY A 78 -1.44 -18.11 19.84
N GLU A 79 -0.26 -18.10 19.21
CA GLU A 79 0.82 -17.16 19.52
C GLU A 79 0.32 -15.71 19.43
N ARG A 80 0.86 -14.84 20.28
CA ARG A 80 0.43 -13.45 20.43
C ARG A 80 1.60 -12.49 20.35
N GLY A 81 1.31 -11.24 20.01
CA GLY A 81 2.33 -10.19 19.94
C GLY A 81 3.38 -10.49 18.86
N VAL A 82 4.65 -10.24 19.15
CA VAL A 82 5.74 -10.42 18.17
C VAL A 82 5.86 -11.86 17.68
N ASP A 83 5.58 -12.86 18.53
CA ASP A 83 5.62 -14.29 18.14
C ASP A 83 4.55 -14.65 17.08
N ALA A 84 3.51 -13.82 16.96
CA ALA A 84 2.43 -14.01 16.00
C ALA A 84 2.71 -13.41 14.60
N ILE A 85 3.75 -12.57 14.49
CA ILE A 85 4.19 -11.93 13.23
C ILE A 85 4.92 -12.96 12.37
#